data_AF-A0A2H0W1G3-F1
#
_entry.id   AF-A0A2H0W1G3-F1
#
_cell.length_a   1.000
_cell.length_b   1.000
_cell.length_c   1.000
_cell.angle_alpha   90.00
_cell.angle_beta   90.00
_cell.angle_gamma   90.00
#
_symmetry.space_group_name_H-M   'P 1'
#
loop_
_entity.id
_entity.type
_entity.pdbx_description
1 polymer ?
#
loop_
_entity_poly.entity_id
_entity_poly.type
_entity_poly.pdbx_seq_one_letter_code
_entity_poly.pdbx_strand_id
1 'polypeptide(L)'
;MELSNNLTLVISIGTIATQIAIGAILVSIFLTRNGNKNSVIKFFGSKAIFFAFLVALIGTLGSLAYSDIVGFEPCLLCWYQRTMMYPMVVILAYALWKKSEAIAFVTIPLSVIGAGIAGIQYFGQMTGSTLTSCAGIGYSASCSIRYFLSFGYITIPMMALTGFLMIIALMLALMQYNKK
;
A
#
# COMPACT_ATOMS: atom_id res chain seq x y z
N MET A 1 -10.14 -11.33 22.81
CA MET A 1 -11.18 -10.50 22.17
C MET A 1 -10.86 -9.01 22.28
N GLU A 2 -10.42 -8.49 23.42
CA GLU A 2 -10.06 -7.06 23.54
C GLU A 2 -8.76 -6.68 22.81
N LEU A 3 -7.73 -7.54 22.85
CA LEU A 3 -6.46 -7.29 22.16
C LEU A 3 -6.63 -7.21 20.63
N SER A 4 -7.44 -8.11 20.05
CA SER A 4 -7.75 -8.09 18.61
C SER A 4 -8.53 -6.84 18.21
N ASN A 5 -9.43 -6.35 19.07
CA ASN A 5 -10.25 -5.17 18.79
C ASN A 5 -9.45 -3.86 18.90
N ASN A 6 -8.57 -3.75 19.89
CA ASN A 6 -7.68 -2.59 20.02
C ASN A 6 -6.64 -2.54 18.91
N LEU A 7 -6.10 -3.70 18.50
CA LEU A 7 -5.13 -3.79 17.41
C LEU A 7 -5.76 -3.41 16.05
N THR A 8 -6.93 -3.95 15.73
CA THR A 8 -7.64 -3.60 14.48
C THR A 8 -8.03 -2.13 14.46
N LEU A 9 -8.43 -1.55 15.59
CA LEU A 9 -8.76 -0.13 15.71
C LEU A 9 -7.54 0.77 15.45
N VAL A 10 -6.39 0.49 16.09
CA VAL A 10 -5.16 1.27 15.88
C VAL A 10 -4.71 1.22 14.41
N ILE A 11 -4.73 0.03 13.82
CA ILE A 11 -4.36 -0.17 12.41
C ILE A 11 -5.34 0.55 11.47
N SER A 12 -6.62 0.55 11.80
CA SER A 12 -7.67 1.21 11.03
C SER A 12 -7.52 2.74 11.06
N ILE A 13 -7.28 3.33 12.23
CA ILE A 13 -7.00 4.76 12.37
C ILE A 13 -5.73 5.14 11.60
N GLY A 14 -4.67 4.33 11.71
CA GLY A 14 -3.45 4.52 10.93
C GLY A 14 -3.70 4.50 9.41
N THR A 15 -4.60 3.63 8.95
CA THR A 15 -4.99 3.55 7.54
C THR A 15 -5.71 4.83 7.08
N ILE A 16 -6.65 5.35 7.87
CA ILE A 16 -7.35 6.61 7.59
C ILE A 16 -6.36 7.78 7.53
N ALA A 17 -5.46 7.88 8.52
CA ALA A 17 -4.43 8.92 8.53
C ALA A 17 -3.55 8.86 7.28
N THR A 18 -3.20 7.65 6.83
CA THR A 18 -2.42 7.44 5.61
C THR A 18 -3.19 7.88 4.37
N GLN A 19 -4.50 7.60 4.27
CA GLN A 19 -5.34 8.07 3.17
C GLN A 19 -5.43 9.59 3.10
N ILE A 20 -5.56 10.26 4.24
CA ILE A 20 -5.55 11.74 4.31
C ILE A 20 -4.21 12.27 3.83
N ALA A 21 -3.09 11.66 4.24
CA ALA A 21 -1.75 12.03 3.80
C ALA A 21 -1.58 11.85 2.28
N ILE A 22 -2.06 10.75 1.71
CA ILE A 22 -2.07 10.52 0.25
C ILE A 22 -2.83 11.64 -0.46
N GLY A 23 -4.04 11.98 0.01
CA GLY A 23 -4.84 13.05 -0.55
C GLY A 23 -4.11 14.41 -0.51
N ALA A 24 -3.50 14.75 0.62
CA ALA A 24 -2.71 15.98 0.76
C ALA A 24 -1.51 16.02 -0.19
N ILE A 25 -0.80 14.90 -0.37
CA ILE A 25 0.33 14.79 -1.31
C ILE A 25 -0.17 14.95 -2.75
N LEU A 26 -1.23 14.26 -3.16
CA LEU A 26 -1.78 14.35 -4.52
C LEU A 26 -2.33 15.74 -4.84
N VAL A 27 -3.03 16.38 -3.90
CA VAL A 27 -3.47 17.78 -4.03
C VAL A 27 -2.26 18.71 -4.16
N SER A 28 -1.22 18.52 -3.34
CA SER A 28 0.00 19.32 -3.47
C SER A 28 0.68 19.13 -4.83
N ILE A 29 0.70 17.90 -5.37
CA ILE A 29 1.22 17.56 -6.69
C ILE A 29 0.41 18.26 -7.79
N PHE A 30 -0.91 18.32 -7.64
CA PHE A 30 -1.80 19.01 -8.57
C PHE A 30 -1.61 20.53 -8.54
N LEU A 31 -1.52 21.12 -7.35
CA LEU A 31 -1.35 22.58 -7.17
C LEU A 31 0.02 23.08 -7.67
N THR A 32 1.07 22.29 -7.49
CA THR A 32 2.44 22.66 -7.89
C THR A 32 2.76 22.31 -9.35
N ARG A 33 1.83 21.67 -10.07
CA ARG A 33 1.93 21.42 -11.52
C ARG A 33 2.16 22.71 -12.32
N ASN A 34 1.74 23.86 -11.79
CA ASN A 34 1.89 25.19 -12.41
C ASN A 34 3.20 25.92 -12.04
N GLY A 35 4.20 25.22 -11.48
CA GLY A 35 5.58 25.72 -11.35
C GLY A 35 5.98 26.25 -9.96
N ASN A 36 5.04 26.57 -9.07
CA ASN A 36 5.38 26.99 -7.71
C ASN A 36 5.49 25.77 -6.78
N LYS A 37 6.70 25.40 -6.34
CA LYS A 37 6.94 24.26 -5.44
C LYS A 37 6.52 24.61 -3.99
N ASN A 38 5.38 24.08 -3.55
CA ASN A 38 4.89 24.18 -2.18
C ASN A 38 5.80 23.42 -1.17
N SER A 39 5.77 23.86 0.10
CA SER A 39 6.55 23.25 1.20
C SER A 39 6.31 21.76 1.39
N VAL A 40 5.10 21.27 1.07
CA VAL A 40 4.73 19.85 1.17
C VAL A 40 5.61 18.98 0.26
N ILE A 41 5.78 19.37 -1.01
CA ILE A 41 6.59 18.57 -1.95
C ILE A 41 8.08 18.69 -1.64
N LYS A 42 8.54 19.84 -1.15
CA LYS A 42 9.94 19.96 -0.68
C LYS A 42 10.21 19.00 0.47
N PHE A 43 9.28 18.89 1.42
CA PHE A 43 9.41 18.00 2.57
C PHE A 43 9.31 16.51 2.19
N PHE A 44 8.23 16.12 1.50
CA PHE A 44 7.99 14.73 1.12
C PHE A 44 8.91 14.26 -0.01
N GLY A 45 9.19 15.09 -1.02
CA GLY A 45 10.06 14.76 -2.13
C GLY A 45 11.50 14.48 -1.70
N SER A 46 12.07 15.33 -0.81
CA SER A 46 13.43 15.14 -0.29
C SER A 46 13.61 13.81 0.47
N LYS A 47 12.57 13.31 1.11
CA LYS A 47 12.58 12.07 1.92
C LYS A 47 11.71 10.96 1.34
N ALA A 48 11.31 11.07 0.07
CA ALA A 48 10.29 10.21 -0.52
C ALA A 48 10.69 8.74 -0.52
N ILE A 49 11.93 8.44 -0.89
CA ILE A 49 12.46 7.07 -0.93
C ILE A 49 12.46 6.45 0.47
N PHE A 50 12.79 7.23 1.50
CA PHE A 50 12.79 6.77 2.89
C PHE A 50 11.38 6.44 3.39
N PHE A 51 10.42 7.34 3.15
CA PHE A 51 9.03 7.07 3.52
C PHE A 51 8.45 5.90 2.72
N ALA A 52 8.76 5.77 1.44
CA ALA A 52 8.29 4.65 0.63
C ALA A 52 8.87 3.32 1.12
N PHE A 53 10.15 3.29 1.51
CA PHE A 53 10.77 2.14 2.14
C PHE A 53 10.07 1.75 3.44
N LEU A 54 9.78 2.74 4.31
CA LEU A 54 9.09 2.51 5.57
C LEU A 54 7.69 1.91 5.34
N VAL A 55 6.94 2.43 4.37
CA VAL A 55 5.62 1.91 4.00
C VAL A 55 5.71 0.46 3.50
N ALA A 56 6.66 0.16 2.61
CA ALA A 56 6.86 -1.19 2.09
C ALA A 56 7.27 -2.17 3.19
N LEU A 57 8.14 -1.74 4.12
CA LEU A 57 8.60 -2.55 5.25
C LEU A 57 7.46 -2.82 6.23
N ILE A 58 6.72 -1.79 6.65
CA ILE A 58 5.57 -1.93 7.55
C ILE A 58 4.50 -2.81 6.91
N GLY A 59 4.21 -2.63 5.62
CA GLY A 59 3.25 -3.49 4.93
C GLY A 59 3.71 -4.95 4.87
N THR A 60 5.00 -5.20 4.67
CA THR A 60 5.59 -6.56 4.61
C THR A 60 5.49 -7.22 5.97
N LEU A 61 5.93 -6.54 7.03
CA LEU A 61 5.84 -7.03 8.41
C LEU A 61 4.39 -7.21 8.85
N GLY A 62 3.50 -6.26 8.52
CA GLY A 62 2.08 -6.36 8.83
C GLY A 62 1.46 -7.58 8.15
N SER A 63 1.74 -7.79 6.86
CA SER A 63 1.28 -8.97 6.14
C SER A 63 1.79 -10.28 6.76
N LEU A 64 3.03 -10.31 7.25
CA LEU A 64 3.60 -11.50 7.89
C LEU A 64 3.01 -11.74 9.29
N ALA A 65 2.84 -10.68 10.08
CA ALA A 65 2.22 -10.71 11.40
C ALA A 65 0.78 -11.24 11.34
N TYR A 66 -0.01 -10.85 10.34
CA TYR A 66 -1.36 -11.39 10.16
C TYR A 66 -1.37 -12.90 9.86
N SER A 67 -0.37 -13.42 9.15
CA SER A 67 -0.27 -14.85 8.87
C SER A 67 0.25 -15.64 10.07
N ASP A 68 1.38 -15.24 10.65
CA ASP A 68 2.07 -16.06 11.67
C ASP A 68 1.49 -15.89 13.07
N ILE A 69 1.01 -14.70 13.41
CA ILE A 69 0.54 -14.38 14.77
C ILE A 69 -0.97 -14.59 14.87
N VAL A 70 -1.72 -14.11 13.87
CA VAL A 70 -3.20 -14.14 13.89
C VAL A 70 -3.74 -15.42 13.22
N GLY A 71 -2.94 -16.11 12.40
CA GLY A 71 -3.35 -17.33 11.72
C GLY A 71 -4.25 -17.10 10.51
N PHE A 72 -4.23 -15.90 9.91
CA PHE A 72 -4.99 -15.64 8.69
C PHE A 72 -4.30 -16.25 7.48
N GLU A 73 -4.95 -17.26 6.90
CA GLU A 73 -4.49 -17.91 5.67
C GLU A 73 -4.53 -16.95 4.48
N PRO A 74 -3.40 -16.74 3.79
CA PRO A 74 -3.36 -15.83 2.65
C PRO A 74 -4.11 -16.43 1.46
N CYS A 75 -4.89 -15.57 0.82
CA CYS A 75 -5.58 -15.90 -0.42
C CYS A 75 -4.62 -15.81 -1.64
N LEU A 76 -5.01 -16.36 -2.79
CA LEU A 76 -4.18 -16.35 -4.00
C LEU A 76 -3.89 -14.92 -4.51
N LEU A 77 -4.89 -14.02 -4.47
CA LEU A 77 -4.70 -12.59 -4.80
C LEU A 77 -3.76 -11.88 -3.79
N CYS A 78 -3.84 -12.27 -2.53
CA CYS A 78 -3.01 -11.76 -1.44
C CYS A 78 -1.54 -12.17 -1.66
N TRP A 79 -1.32 -13.38 -2.16
CA TRP A 79 0.00 -13.86 -2.58
C TRP A 79 0.59 -13.01 -3.70
N TYR A 80 -0.20 -12.71 -4.73
CA TYR A 80 0.27 -11.80 -5.78
C TYR A 80 0.64 -10.42 -5.24
N GLN A 81 -0.15 -9.84 -4.34
CA GLN A 81 0.19 -8.58 -3.67
C GLN A 81 1.52 -8.68 -2.88
N ARG A 82 1.75 -9.79 -2.16
CA ARG A 82 3.02 -10.05 -1.46
C ARG A 82 4.20 -10.13 -2.43
N THR A 83 4.08 -10.85 -3.54
CA THR A 83 5.15 -10.95 -4.53
C THR A 83 5.53 -9.61 -5.15
N MET A 84 4.61 -8.65 -5.19
CA MET A 84 4.89 -7.29 -5.67
C MET A 84 5.52 -6.43 -4.56
N MET A 85 5.07 -6.57 -3.31
CA MET A 85 5.50 -5.69 -2.22
C MET A 85 6.83 -6.10 -1.58
N TYR A 86 7.13 -7.39 -1.48
CA TYR A 86 8.35 -7.87 -0.81
C TYR A 86 9.63 -7.45 -1.54
N PRO A 87 9.73 -7.59 -2.89
CA PRO A 87 10.88 -7.09 -3.63
C PRO A 87 11.03 -5.57 -3.52
N MET A 88 9.93 -4.81 -3.36
CA MET A 88 10.01 -3.35 -3.19
C MET A 88 10.81 -2.94 -1.97
N VAL A 89 10.75 -3.70 -0.87
CA VAL A 89 11.55 -3.41 0.31
C VAL A 89 13.04 -3.41 -0.03
N VAL A 90 13.48 -4.43 -0.77
CA VAL A 90 14.89 -4.58 -1.19
C VAL A 90 15.28 -3.51 -2.21
N ILE A 91 14.41 -3.24 -3.19
CA ILE A 91 14.65 -2.24 -4.23
C ILE A 91 14.75 -0.83 -3.63
N LEU A 92 13.87 -0.48 -2.70
CA LEU A 92 13.86 0.83 -2.03
C LEU A 92 15.02 0.97 -1.03
N ALA A 93 15.40 -0.10 -0.34
CA ALA A 93 16.60 -0.12 0.50
C ALA A 93 17.86 0.14 -0.33
N TYR A 94 17.98 -0.52 -1.49
CA TYR A 94 19.09 -0.28 -2.42
C TYR A 94 19.10 1.17 -2.93
N ALA A 95 17.93 1.71 -3.28
CA ALA A 95 17.80 3.09 -3.74
C ALA A 95 18.17 4.12 -2.66
N LEU A 96 17.87 3.84 -1.39
CA LEU A 96 18.33 4.66 -0.25
C LEU A 96 19.85 4.70 -0.15
N TRP A 97 20.51 3.56 -0.33
CA TRP A 97 21.97 3.48 -0.26
C TRP A 97 22.64 4.18 -1.45
N LYS A 98 22.15 3.95 -2.67
CA LYS A 98 22.68 4.54 -3.89
C LYS A 98 22.25 5.98 -4.13
N LYS A 99 21.25 6.47 -3.38
CA LYS A 99 20.57 7.77 -3.58
C LYS A 99 20.12 7.97 -5.04
N SER A 100 19.64 6.89 -5.67
CA SER A 100 19.26 6.92 -7.08
C SER A 100 17.76 7.14 -7.24
N GLU A 101 17.40 8.29 -7.82
CA GLU A 101 16.02 8.72 -8.03
C GLU A 101 15.37 8.02 -9.24
N ALA A 102 16.19 7.43 -10.12
CA ALA A 102 15.75 6.65 -11.26
C ALA A 102 14.93 5.42 -10.85
N ILE A 103 15.01 4.99 -9.58
CA ILE A 103 14.22 3.86 -9.08
C ILE A 103 12.72 4.11 -9.17
N ALA A 104 12.28 5.37 -9.18
CA ALA A 104 10.88 5.74 -9.27
C ALA A 104 10.21 5.17 -10.54
N PHE A 105 10.94 5.02 -11.64
CA PHE A 105 10.43 4.42 -12.88
C PHE A 105 10.19 2.92 -12.78
N VAL A 106 10.84 2.23 -11.83
CA VAL A 106 10.66 0.79 -11.58
C VAL A 106 9.59 0.55 -10.53
N THR A 107 9.57 1.37 -9.48
CA THR A 107 8.65 1.17 -8.35
C THR A 107 7.21 1.56 -8.69
N ILE A 108 7.00 2.64 -9.46
CA ILE A 108 5.64 3.07 -9.85
C ILE A 108 4.86 1.97 -10.58
N PRO A 109 5.33 1.38 -11.70
CA PRO A 109 4.55 0.38 -12.43
C PRO A 109 4.26 -0.85 -11.57
N LEU A 110 5.22 -1.27 -10.74
CA LEU A 110 5.04 -2.40 -9.84
C LEU A 110 3.97 -2.11 -8.77
N SER A 111 3.94 -0.89 -8.22
CA SER A 111 2.90 -0.47 -7.29
C SER A 111 1.53 -0.34 -7.96
N VAL A 112 1.47 0.09 -9.22
CA VAL A 112 0.21 0.21 -9.97
C VAL A 112 -0.42 -1.18 -10.18
N ILE A 113 0.40 -2.18 -10.53
CA ILE A 113 -0.07 -3.57 -10.68
C ILE A 113 -0.58 -4.09 -9.32
N GLY A 114 0.19 -3.89 -8.24
CA GLY A 114 -0.22 -4.30 -6.89
C GLY A 114 -1.53 -3.63 -6.43
N ALA A 115 -1.67 -2.32 -6.69
CA ALA A 115 -2.88 -1.56 -6.40
C ALA A 115 -4.09 -2.06 -7.22
N GLY A 116 -3.88 -2.42 -8.48
CA GLY A 116 -4.94 -3.01 -9.33
C GLY A 116 -5.46 -4.32 -8.76
N ILE A 117 -4.57 -5.23 -8.37
CA ILE A 117 -4.94 -6.52 -7.76
C ILE A 117 -5.68 -6.30 -6.44
N ALA A 118 -5.21 -5.38 -5.60
CA ALA A 118 -5.87 -5.02 -4.34
C ALA A 118 -7.26 -4.41 -4.56
N GLY A 119 -7.42 -3.57 -5.58
CA GLY A 119 -8.71 -2.97 -5.96
C GLY A 119 -9.71 -4.00 -6.44
N ILE A 120 -9.27 -4.94 -7.29
CA ILE A 120 -10.12 -6.06 -7.75
C ILE A 120 -10.57 -6.91 -6.56
N GLN A 121 -9.65 -7.24 -5.64
CA GLN A 121 -9.98 -8.01 -4.46
C GLN A 121 -10.98 -7.27 -3.56
N TYR A 122 -10.77 -5.98 -3.33
CA TYR A 122 -11.67 -5.16 -2.51
C TYR A 122 -13.08 -5.08 -3.11
N PHE A 123 -13.16 -4.83 -4.42
CA PHE A 123 -14.43 -4.76 -5.14
C PHE A 123 -15.18 -6.10 -5.10
N GLY A 124 -14.46 -7.21 -5.32
CA GLY A 124 -15.02 -8.55 -5.24
C GLY A 124 -15.53 -8.88 -3.83
N GLN A 125 -14.77 -8.49 -2.80
CA GLN A 125 -15.20 -8.64 -1.42
C GLN A 125 -16.46 -7.83 -1.13
N MET A 126 -16.58 -6.58 -1.59
CA MET A 126 -17.72 -5.72 -1.28
C MET A 126 -19.01 -6.09 -2.02
N THR A 127 -18.91 -6.43 -3.30
CA THR A 127 -20.07 -6.76 -4.16
C THR A 127 -20.55 -8.20 -4.02
N GLY A 128 -19.77 -9.07 -3.34
CA GLY A 128 -20.07 -10.50 -3.24
C GLY A 128 -19.95 -11.23 -4.59
N SER A 129 -19.34 -10.59 -5.59
CA SER A 129 -19.21 -11.14 -6.94
C SER A 129 -18.33 -12.39 -6.96
N THR A 130 -18.74 -13.36 -7.78
CA THR A 130 -18.03 -14.64 -7.98
C THR A 130 -16.74 -14.50 -8.79
N LEU A 131 -16.41 -13.30 -9.29
CA LEU A 131 -15.11 -13.05 -9.93
C LEU A 131 -13.93 -13.31 -8.98
N THR A 132 -14.12 -13.12 -7.67
CA THR A 132 -13.11 -13.41 -6.64
C THR A 132 -13.33 -14.75 -5.93
N SER A 133 -14.37 -15.51 -6.28
CA SER A 133 -14.50 -16.90 -5.83
C SER A 133 -13.59 -17.80 -6.67
N CYS A 134 -12.28 -17.56 -6.60
CA CYS A 134 -11.34 -18.64 -6.79
C CYS A 134 -11.62 -19.60 -5.62
N ALA A 135 -12.29 -20.72 -5.89
CA ALA A 135 -12.29 -21.85 -4.97
C ALA A 135 -10.83 -22.12 -4.62
N GLY A 136 -10.50 -22.15 -3.33
CA GLY A 136 -9.12 -22.31 -2.86
C GLY A 136 -8.42 -23.43 -3.63
N ILE A 137 -7.45 -23.09 -4.46
CA ILE A 137 -6.65 -24.07 -5.19
C ILE A 137 -5.43 -24.34 -4.29
N GLY A 138 -5.35 -25.53 -3.70
CA GLY A 138 -4.28 -25.90 -2.76
C GLY A 138 -4.43 -25.27 -1.36
N TYR A 139 -3.33 -24.79 -0.77
CA TYR A 139 -3.28 -24.19 0.59
C TYR A 139 -3.83 -22.74 0.69
N SER A 140 -4.66 -22.31 -0.26
CA SER A 140 -5.14 -20.93 -0.32
C SER A 140 -6.60 -20.83 0.14
N ALA A 141 -6.87 -19.94 1.11
CA ALA A 141 -8.23 -19.64 1.55
C ALA A 141 -9.00 -18.86 0.46
N SER A 142 -10.33 -18.98 0.49
CA SER A 142 -11.22 -18.28 -0.45
C SER A 142 -11.04 -16.76 -0.36
N CYS A 143 -10.77 -16.09 -1.50
CA CYS A 143 -10.51 -14.65 -1.54
C CYS A 143 -11.72 -13.79 -1.13
N SER A 144 -12.92 -14.37 -1.13
CA SER A 144 -14.17 -13.75 -0.69
C SER A 144 -14.35 -13.67 0.83
N ILE A 145 -13.50 -14.35 1.62
CA ILE A 145 -13.58 -14.32 3.08
C ILE A 145 -13.11 -12.95 3.59
N ARG A 146 -13.94 -12.32 4.42
CA ARG A 146 -13.62 -11.08 5.11
C ARG A 146 -13.19 -11.42 6.54
N TYR A 147 -11.89 -11.48 6.78
CA TYR A 147 -11.33 -11.80 8.11
C TYR A 147 -11.71 -10.76 9.18
N PHE A 148 -11.73 -9.48 8.79
CA PHE A 148 -12.29 -8.42 9.62
C PHE A 148 -12.81 -7.28 8.74
N LEU A 149 -13.82 -6.57 9.25
CA LEU A 149 -14.39 -5.38 8.64
C LEU A 149 -14.40 -4.28 9.70
N SER A 150 -13.53 -3.29 9.54
CA SER A 150 -13.44 -2.15 10.46
C SER A 150 -14.00 -0.90 9.79
N PHE A 151 -14.70 -0.05 10.55
CA PHE A 151 -15.39 1.16 10.05
C PHE A 151 -16.31 0.94 8.83
N GLY A 152 -16.76 -0.30 8.58
CA GLY A 152 -17.63 -0.65 7.45
C GLY A 152 -16.97 -0.68 6.07
N TYR A 153 -15.70 -0.27 5.93
CA TYR A 153 -15.00 -0.24 4.64
C TYR A 153 -13.54 -0.73 4.70
N ILE A 154 -12.89 -0.71 5.87
CA ILE A 154 -11.49 -1.09 6.02
C ILE A 154 -11.41 -2.61 6.11
N THR A 155 -10.84 -3.18 5.06
CA THR A 155 -10.50 -4.59 4.93
C THR A 155 -9.00 -4.71 4.63
N ILE A 156 -8.45 -5.92 4.76
CA ILE A 156 -7.05 -6.22 4.41
C ILE A 156 -6.67 -5.73 3.00
N PRO A 157 -7.44 -6.01 1.92
CA PRO A 157 -7.09 -5.50 0.59
C PRO A 157 -7.15 -3.97 0.50
N MET A 158 -8.05 -3.30 1.25
CA MET A 158 -8.09 -1.84 1.29
C MET A 158 -6.80 -1.27 1.90
N MET A 159 -6.29 -1.89 2.97
CA MET A 159 -5.02 -1.48 3.56
C MET A 159 -3.84 -1.68 2.60
N ALA A 160 -3.78 -2.82 1.92
CA ALA A 160 -2.75 -3.07 0.90
C ALA A 160 -2.81 -2.03 -0.23
N LEU A 161 -4.02 -1.71 -0.71
CA LEU A 161 -4.27 -0.68 -1.71
C LEU A 161 -3.76 0.69 -1.25
N THR A 162 -4.02 1.08 0.01
CA THR A 162 -3.47 2.34 0.55
C THR A 162 -1.95 2.35 0.61
N GLY A 163 -1.30 1.23 0.94
CA GLY A 163 0.15 1.11 0.94
C GLY A 163 0.76 1.34 -0.45
N PHE A 164 0.21 0.65 -1.47
CA PHE A 164 0.66 0.84 -2.85
C PHE A 164 0.41 2.26 -3.37
N LEU A 165 -0.75 2.85 -3.07
CA LEU A 165 -1.05 4.24 -3.44
C LEU A 165 -0.11 5.25 -2.75
N MET A 166 0.26 5.01 -1.49
CA MET A 166 1.22 5.85 -0.78
C MET A 166 2.60 5.80 -1.44
N ILE A 167 3.07 4.61 -1.83
CA ILE A 167 4.34 4.46 -2.55
C ILE A 167 4.28 5.23 -3.87
N ILE A 168 3.19 5.11 -4.64
CA ILE A 168 3.00 5.87 -5.89
C ILE A 168 3.04 7.38 -5.63
N ALA A 169 2.28 7.86 -4.65
CA ALA A 169 2.21 9.28 -4.31
C ALA A 169 3.58 9.86 -3.92
N LEU A 170 4.37 9.11 -3.13
CA LEU A 170 5.73 9.50 -2.75
C LEU A 170 6.69 9.52 -3.94
N MET A 171 6.62 8.52 -4.82
CA MET A 171 7.47 8.48 -6.02
C MET A 171 7.13 9.60 -7.01
N LEU A 172 5.84 9.95 -7.14
CA LEU A 172 5.42 11.12 -7.93
C LEU A 172 5.89 12.43 -7.29
N ALA A 173 5.84 12.55 -5.95
CA ALA A 173 6.37 13.71 -5.24
C ALA A 173 7.88 13.87 -5.46
N LEU A 174 8.64 12.77 -5.49
CA LEU A 174 10.07 12.76 -5.83
C LEU A 174 10.30 13.29 -7.25
N MET A 175 9.55 12.77 -8.24
CA MET A 175 9.67 13.21 -9.64
C MET A 175 9.38 14.71 -9.80
N GLN A 176 8.37 15.24 -9.10
CA GLN A 176 8.08 16.68 -9.14
C GLN A 176 9.13 17.52 -8.41
N TYR A 177 9.70 17.03 -7.32
CA TYR A 177 10.79 17.69 -6.62
C TYR A 177 12.01 17.88 -7.53
N ASN A 178 12.34 16.85 -8.31
CA ASN A 178 13.50 16.83 -9.21
C ASN A 178 13.26 17.49 -10.58
N LYS A 179 12.01 17.80 -10.91
CA LYS A 179 11.68 18.59 -12.09
C LYS A 179 12.31 19.98 -11.94
N LYS A 180 13.26 20.31 -12.81
CA LYS A 180 13.90 21.63 -12.87
C LYS A 180 12.89 22.70 -13.27
#